data_AF-A0A952KH35-F1
#
_entry.id   AF-A0A952KH35-F1
#
_cell.length_a   1.000
_cell.length_b   1.000
_cell.length_c   1.000
_cell.angle_alpha   90.00
_cell.angle_beta   90.00
_cell.angle_gamma   90.00
#
_symmetry.space_group_name_H-M   'P 1'
#
loop_
_entity.id
_entity.type
_entity.pdbx_description
1 polymer ?
#
loop_
_entity_poly.entity_id
_entity_poly.type
_entity_poly.pdbx_seq_one_letter_code
_entity_poly.pdbx_strand_id
1 'polypeptide(L)' 'KTDFETFFAEAPALHPSRSLIKGMICGVRIEDIEETTMREMRYLDKLVDELAKGRPMAKILRQ' A
#
# COMPACT_ATOMS: atom_id res chain seq x y z
N LYS A 1 -3.39 13.95 -16.44
CA LYS A 1 -4.40 13.58 -15.41
C LYS A 1 -4.67 12.10 -15.60
N THR A 2 -4.51 11.27 -14.57
CA THR A 2 -4.75 9.82 -14.60
C THR A 2 -5.58 9.43 -13.37
N ASP A 3 -6.29 8.31 -13.42
CA ASP A 3 -7.00 7.73 -12.28
C ASP A 3 -6.16 6.63 -11.60
N PHE A 4 -6.62 6.14 -10.44
CA PHE A 4 -5.86 5.15 -9.66
C PHE A 4 -5.79 3.80 -10.34
N GLU A 5 -6.86 3.36 -11.01
CA GLU A 5 -6.87 2.09 -11.75
C GLU A 5 -5.79 2.11 -12.84
N THR A 6 -5.76 3.17 -13.65
CA THR A 6 -4.75 3.35 -14.70
C THR A 6 -3.34 3.47 -14.11
N PHE A 7 -3.18 4.23 -13.03
CA PHE A 7 -1.88 4.40 -12.37
C PHE A 7 -1.28 3.06 -11.91
N PHE A 8 -2.08 2.18 -11.28
CA PHE A 8 -1.60 0.88 -10.83
C PHE A 8 -1.45 -0.13 -11.97
N ALA A 9 -2.32 -0.08 -12.99
CA ALA A 9 -2.23 -0.94 -14.16
C ALA A 9 -0.99 -0.65 -15.03
N GLU A 10 -0.61 0.62 -15.15
CA GLU A 10 0.57 1.05 -15.91
C GLU A 10 1.87 1.05 -15.09
N ALA A 11 1.80 0.70 -13.80
CA ALA A 11 2.99 0.61 -12.96
C ALA A 11 3.96 -0.44 -13.55
N PRO A 12 5.19 -0.06 -13.94
CA PRO A 12 6.09 -0.94 -14.71
C PRO A 12 6.51 -2.18 -13.93
N ALA A 13 6.58 -2.06 -12.60
CA ALA A 13 6.83 -3.17 -11.70
C ALA A 13 6.32 -2.81 -10.30
N LEU A 14 5.24 -3.48 -9.86
CA LEU A 14 4.81 -3.40 -8.48
C LEU A 14 5.72 -4.26 -7.59
N HIS A 15 6.17 -3.69 -6.47
CA HIS A 15 7.10 -4.38 -5.58
C HIS A 15 6.49 -5.68 -5.01
N PRO A 16 7.20 -6.82 -5.01
CA PRO A 16 6.64 -8.11 -4.57
C PRO A 16 6.29 -8.12 -3.07
N SER A 17 7.11 -7.47 -2.23
CA SER A 17 6.87 -7.37 -0.78
C SER A 17 5.66 -6.51 -0.41
N ARG A 18 4.99 -5.84 -1.35
CA ARG A 18 3.78 -5.06 -1.03
C ARG A 18 2.67 -5.92 -0.43
N SER A 19 2.60 -7.20 -0.82
CA SER A 19 1.69 -8.20 -0.24
C SER A 19 1.93 -8.47 1.26
N LEU A 20 3.09 -8.08 1.79
CA LEU A 20 3.41 -8.15 3.21
C LEU A 20 2.86 -6.96 4.01
N ILE A 21 2.32 -5.94 3.34
CA ILE A 21 1.66 -4.81 3.99
C ILE A 21 0.32 -5.29 4.53
N LYS A 22 0.15 -5.22 5.85
CA LYS A 22 -0.96 -5.81 6.60
C LYS A 22 -1.43 -4.89 7.72
N GLY A 23 -2.60 -5.19 8.29
CA GLY A 23 -3.16 -4.52 9.44
C GLY A 23 -4.17 -3.44 9.07
N MET A 24 -4.42 -2.53 10.01
CA MET A 24 -5.45 -1.50 9.87
C MET A 24 -4.89 -0.22 9.23
N ILE A 25 -5.67 0.37 8.33
CA ILE A 25 -5.46 1.71 7.78
C ILE A 25 -6.82 2.32 7.42
N CYS A 26 -7.01 3.62 7.66
CA CYS A 26 -8.26 4.33 7.33
C CYS A 26 -9.55 3.63 7.81
N GLY A 27 -9.50 2.93 8.95
CA GLY A 27 -10.65 2.23 9.54
C GLY A 27 -10.96 0.85 8.95
N VAL A 28 -10.19 0.37 7.97
CA VAL A 28 -10.38 -0.96 7.35
C VAL A 28 -9.14 -1.85 7.54
N ARG A 29 -9.35 -3.17 7.52
CA ARG A 29 -8.28 -4.17 7.51
C ARG A 29 -7.88 -4.45 6.06
N ILE A 30 -6.59 -4.29 5.74
CA ILE A 30 -6.11 -4.38 4.35
C ILE A 30 -6.30 -5.79 3.78
N GLU A 31 -6.11 -6.80 4.62
CA GLU A 31 -6.22 -8.22 4.25
C GLU A 31 -7.64 -8.62 3.84
N ASP A 32 -8.66 -7.88 4.30
CA ASP A 32 -10.07 -8.17 4.03
C ASP A 32 -10.56 -7.44 2.76
N ILE A 33 -9.72 -6.64 2.11
CA ILE A 33 -10.09 -5.89 0.90
C ILE A 33 -10.01 -6.81 -0.32
N GLU A 34 -11.17 -7.15 -0.87
CA GLU A 34 -11.29 -7.98 -2.07
C GLU A 34 -10.93 -7.21 -3.35
N GLU A 35 -11.38 -5.96 -3.46
CA GLU A 35 -11.13 -5.11 -4.62
C GLU A 35 -9.65 -4.74 -4.73
N THR A 36 -9.04 -5.08 -5.86
CA THR A 36 -7.58 -5.07 -6.00
C THR A 36 -7.02 -3.64 -6.01
N THR A 37 -7.66 -2.71 -6.72
CA THR A 37 -7.20 -1.32 -6.81
C THR A 37 -7.24 -0.65 -5.44
N MET A 38 -8.32 -0.81 -4.69
CA MET A 38 -8.48 -0.30 -3.34
C MET A 38 -7.43 -0.89 -2.40
N ARG A 39 -7.13 -2.19 -2.52
CA ARG A 39 -6.07 -2.82 -1.72
C ARG A 39 -4.70 -2.20 -2.01
N GLU A 40 -4.35 -1.98 -3.29
CA GLU A 40 -3.11 -1.32 -3.69
C GLU A 40 -3.05 0.14 -3.22
N MET A 41 -4.17 0.87 -3.27
CA MET A 41 -4.27 2.22 -2.68
C MET A 41 -4.01 2.19 -1.16
N ARG A 42 -4.59 1.22 -0.44
CA ARG A 42 -4.39 1.09 1.01
C ARG A 42 -2.98 0.66 1.40
N TYR A 43 -2.29 -0.07 0.53
CA TYR A 43 -0.85 -0.31 0.69
C TYR A 43 -0.09 1.01 0.67
N LEU A 44 -0.35 1.88 -0.32
CA LEU A 44 0.30 3.19 -0.41
C LEU A 44 0.01 4.06 0.82
N ASP A 45 -1.26 4.15 1.23
CA ASP A 45 -1.65 4.90 2.43
C ASP A 45 -0.90 4.41 3.68
N LYS A 46 -0.75 3.10 3.83
CA LYS A 46 -0.07 2.50 4.98
C LYS A 46 1.42 2.84 5.01
N LEU A 47 2.08 2.85 3.85
CA LEU A 47 3.49 3.25 3.74
C LEU A 47 3.68 4.71 4.15
N VAL A 48 2.82 5.60 3.67
CA VAL A 48 2.86 7.03 4.00
C VAL A 48 2.53 7.28 5.48
N ASP A 49 1.53 6.59 6.03
CA ASP A 49 1.17 6.66 7.46
C ASP A 49 2.33 6.23 8.36
N GLU A 50 3.00 5.13 8.04
CA GLU A 50 4.16 4.66 8.81
C GLU A 50 5.35 5.61 8.71
N LEU A 51 5.59 6.21 7.54
CA LEU A 51 6.61 7.22 7.36
C LEU A 51 6.31 8.48 8.19
N ALA A 52 5.07 8.96 8.14
CA ALA A 52 4.62 10.13 8.90
C ALA A 52 4.73 9.90 10.43
N LYS A 53 4.55 8.64 10.88
CA LYS A 53 4.75 8.22 12.28
C LYS A 53 6.22 8.02 12.66
N GLY A 54 7.17 8.30 11.77
CA GLY A 54 8.61 8.20 12.04
C GLY A 54 9.12 6.77 12.14
N ARG A 55 8.43 5.79 11.53
CA ARG A 55 8.87 4.40 11.54
C ARG A 55 10.17 4.26 10.72
N PRO A 56 11.17 3.46 11.16
CA PRO A 56 12.40 3.30 10.41
C PRO A 56 12.18 2.72 9.01
N MET A 57 12.89 3.25 8.00
CA MET A 57 12.75 2.82 6.60
C MET A 57 12.96 1.31 6.39
N ALA A 58 13.90 0.67 7.11
CA ALA A 58 14.07 -0.79 7.02
C ALA A 58 12.76 -1.54 7.36
N LYS A 59 12.05 -1.11 8.41
CA LYS A 59 10.74 -1.66 8.75
C LYS A 59 9.65 -1.30 7.73
N ILE A 60 9.74 -0.13 7.10
CA ILE A 60 8.79 0.32 6.07
C ILE A 60 9.01 -0.42 4.74
N LEU A 61 10.24 -0.79 4.40
CA LEU A 61 10.52 -1.55 3.19
C LEU A 61 10.26 -3.05 3.36
N ARG A 62 10.03 -3.49 4.61
CA ARG A 62 9.83 -4.89 4.99
C ARG A 62 11.05 -5.72 4.56
N GLN A 63 12.24 -5.21 4.89
CA GLN A 63 13.56 -5.79 4.66
C GLN A 63 14.38 -5.77 5.95
#